data_AF-A0A8D5FI90-F1
#
_entry.id   AF-A0A8D5FI90-F1
#
_cell.length_a   1.000
_cell.length_b   1.000
_cell.length_c   1.000
_cell.angle_alpha   90.00
_cell.angle_beta   90.00
_cell.angle_gamma   90.00
#
_symmetry.space_group_name_H-M   'P 1'
#
loop_
_entity.id
_entity.type
_entity.pdbx_description
1 polymer ?
#
loop_
_entity_poly.entity_id
_entity_poly.type
_entity_poly.pdbx_seq_one_letter_code
_entity_poly.pdbx_strand_id
1 'polypeptide(L)'
;MGRFSASVKKMIACCQLALTSSEYRLIKRSQLFDHDYYRKNNPDIDERKMDLLVHFIKWGDRELRSPSIYFSSHYYLSQFSEKEQSVIVPLLHFLHEGGPAGKDPNPLFHMEYYLKRYPDVGRVQENPLVYYLKYGWKKGQLTCPEMEYLLGIHF
;
A
#
# COMPACT_ATOMS: atom_id res chain seq x y z
N MET A 1 16.96 -29.99 21.66
CA MET A 1 16.52 -29.37 20.39
C MET A 1 15.10 -29.83 20.08
N GLY A 2 14.09 -28.97 20.25
CA GLY A 2 12.68 -29.35 20.08
C GLY A 2 12.31 -29.61 18.61
N ARG A 3 11.63 -30.73 18.33
CA ARG A 3 11.12 -31.06 16.99
C ARG A 3 9.79 -30.33 16.76
N PHE A 4 9.73 -29.44 15.78
CA PHE A 4 8.47 -28.79 15.36
C PHE A 4 7.58 -29.74 14.53
N SER A 5 6.25 -29.54 14.63
CA SER A 5 5.25 -30.28 13.85
C SER A 5 5.32 -29.96 12.35
N ALA A 6 4.75 -30.83 11.50
CA ALA A 6 4.73 -30.65 10.05
C ALA A 6 4.07 -29.32 9.63
N SER A 7 2.99 -28.93 10.31
CA SER A 7 2.28 -27.66 10.06
C SER A 7 3.14 -26.44 10.37
N VAL A 8 3.90 -26.49 11.47
CA VAL A 8 4.83 -25.41 11.85
C VAL A 8 5.98 -25.32 10.84
N LYS A 9 6.51 -26.44 10.36
CA LYS A 9 7.55 -26.45 9.32
C LYS A 9 7.07 -25.85 8.00
N LYS A 10 5.83 -26.17 7.57
CA LYS A 10 5.23 -25.59 6.35
C LYS A 10 5.03 -24.08 6.50
N MET A 11 4.59 -23.63 7.67
CA MET A 11 4.44 -22.21 7.97
C MET A 11 5.78 -21.46 7.90
N ILE A 12 6.83 -22.00 8.53
CA ILE A 12 8.19 -21.43 8.49
C ILE A 12 8.71 -21.35 7.06
N ALA A 13 8.58 -22.43 6.27
CA ALA A 13 9.03 -22.46 4.88
C ALA A 13 8.30 -21.41 4.02
N CYS A 14 6.98 -21.32 4.12
CA CYS A 14 6.23 -20.29 3.41
C CYS A 14 6.58 -18.87 3.88
N CYS A 15 6.93 -18.66 5.15
CA CYS A 15 7.35 -17.35 5.65
C CYS A 15 8.74 -16.97 5.10
N GLN A 16 9.69 -17.90 5.12
CA GLN A 16 11.01 -17.68 4.54
C GLN A 16 10.92 -17.35 3.04
N LEU A 17 10.09 -18.08 2.29
CA LEU A 17 9.83 -17.78 0.89
C LEU A 17 9.28 -16.36 0.69
N ALA A 18 8.26 -15.98 1.46
CA ALA A 18 7.67 -14.64 1.37
C ALA A 18 8.68 -13.53 1.71
N LEU A 19 9.50 -13.69 2.75
CA LEU A 19 10.54 -12.72 3.13
C LEU A 19 11.56 -12.48 2.00
N THR A 20 11.77 -13.48 1.14
CA THR A 20 12.68 -13.39 0.00
C THR A 20 12.01 -13.03 -1.32
N SER A 21 10.68 -12.86 -1.34
CA SER A 21 9.94 -12.59 -2.56
C SER A 21 10.22 -11.18 -3.12
N SER A 22 10.04 -11.03 -4.42
CA SER A 22 10.05 -9.72 -5.08
C SER A 22 8.98 -8.79 -4.51
N GLU A 23 7.80 -9.32 -4.20
CA GLU A 23 6.66 -8.58 -3.62
C GLU A 23 7.02 -8.00 -2.25
N TYR A 24 7.64 -8.79 -1.38
CA TYR A 24 8.07 -8.31 -0.06
C TYR A 24 9.03 -7.12 -0.20
N ARG A 25 10.03 -7.24 -1.09
CA ARG A 25 10.95 -6.13 -1.36
C ARG A 25 10.25 -4.93 -1.97
N LEU A 26 9.32 -5.13 -2.89
CA LEU A 26 8.58 -4.07 -3.58
C LEU A 26 7.73 -3.27 -2.58
N ILE A 27 6.89 -3.95 -1.80
CA ILE A 27 6.00 -3.32 -0.81
C ILE A 27 6.82 -2.67 0.31
N LYS A 28 7.88 -3.32 0.78
CA LYS A 28 8.75 -2.72 1.81
C LYS A 28 9.43 -1.44 1.33
N ARG A 29 9.87 -1.38 0.07
CA ARG A 29 10.54 -0.21 -0.51
C ARG A 29 9.58 0.93 -0.90
N SER A 30 8.30 0.62 -1.11
CA SER A 30 7.29 1.62 -1.45
C SER A 30 6.87 2.47 -0.25
N GLN A 31 7.16 2.02 0.98
CA GLN A 31 6.71 2.63 2.24
C GLN A 31 5.18 2.65 2.43
N LEU A 32 4.43 1.86 1.64
CA LEU A 32 2.98 1.78 1.75
C LEU A 32 2.48 0.77 2.76
N PHE A 33 3.37 -0.07 3.29
CA PHE A 33 3.09 -0.89 4.45
C PHE A 33 3.64 -0.21 5.71
N ASP A 34 2.73 0.25 6.55
CA ASP A 34 3.03 0.83 7.86
C ASP A 34 2.79 -0.26 8.92
N HIS A 35 3.88 -0.71 9.53
CA HIS A 35 3.85 -1.79 10.50
C HIS A 35 2.97 -1.48 11.72
N ASP A 36 3.05 -0.26 12.26
CA ASP A 36 2.30 0.11 13.46
C ASP A 36 0.83 0.34 13.17
N TYR A 37 0.51 0.96 12.02
CA TYR A 37 -0.85 1.06 11.53
C TYR A 37 -1.46 -0.33 11.33
N TYR A 38 -0.75 -1.24 10.65
CA TYR A 38 -1.26 -2.55 10.33
C TYR A 38 -1.46 -3.38 11.60
N ARG A 39 -0.50 -3.38 12.53
CA ARG A 39 -0.62 -4.01 13.84
C ARG A 39 -1.84 -3.51 14.61
N LYS A 40 -2.01 -2.19 14.71
CA LYS A 40 -3.09 -1.57 15.48
C LYS A 40 -4.47 -1.93 14.93
N ASN A 41 -4.62 -2.02 13.61
CA ASN A 41 -5.90 -2.30 12.96
C ASN A 41 -6.18 -3.81 12.80
N ASN A 42 -5.22 -4.68 13.12
CA ASN A 42 -5.33 -6.13 12.97
C ASN A 42 -4.87 -6.86 14.24
N PRO A 43 -5.54 -6.64 15.38
CA PRO A 43 -5.14 -7.22 16.67
C PRO A 43 -5.31 -8.75 16.75
N ASP A 44 -5.94 -9.36 15.74
CA ASP A 44 -6.09 -10.79 15.58
C ASP A 44 -4.79 -11.52 15.18
N ILE A 45 -3.78 -10.77 14.69
CA ILE A 45 -2.53 -11.34 14.21
C ILE A 45 -1.50 -11.43 15.35
N ASP A 46 -0.96 -12.63 15.58
CA ASP A 46 0.10 -12.87 16.58
C ASP A 46 1.50 -12.73 15.94
N GLU A 47 2.12 -11.56 16.14
CA GLU A 47 3.44 -11.21 15.59
C GLU A 47 4.57 -12.14 16.05
N ARG A 48 4.40 -12.83 17.17
CA ARG A 48 5.39 -13.82 17.65
C ARG A 48 5.46 -15.04 16.74
N LYS A 49 4.43 -15.26 15.91
CA LYS A 49 4.35 -16.38 14.98
C LYS A 49 4.68 -15.98 13.54
N MET A 50 4.51 -14.71 13.18
CA MET A 50 4.67 -14.26 11.80
C MET A 50 4.93 -12.75 11.69
N ASP A 51 5.80 -12.39 10.76
CA ASP A 51 5.99 -11.01 10.31
C ASP A 51 4.71 -10.45 9.67
N LEU A 52 4.32 -9.23 10.02
CA LEU A 52 3.05 -8.64 9.57
C LEU A 52 3.01 -8.34 8.07
N LEU A 53 4.15 -7.98 7.46
CA LEU A 53 4.21 -7.77 6.01
C LEU A 53 4.07 -9.12 5.28
N VAL A 54 4.67 -10.19 5.82
CA VAL A 54 4.44 -11.55 5.32
C VAL A 54 2.97 -11.95 5.43
N HIS A 55 2.30 -11.63 6.55
CA HIS A 55 0.87 -11.87 6.69
C HIS A 55 0.08 -11.10 5.62
N PHE A 56 0.37 -9.80 5.47
CA PHE A 56 -0.31 -8.94 4.51
C PHE A 56 -0.20 -9.46 3.08
N ILE A 57 1.01 -9.83 2.64
CA ILE A 57 1.25 -10.34 1.28
C ILE A 57 0.47 -11.63 1.01
N LYS A 58 0.39 -12.52 1.99
CA LYS A 58 -0.26 -13.82 1.81
C LYS A 58 -1.77 -13.76 1.88
N TRP A 59 -2.30 -12.92 2.78
CA TRP A 59 -3.73 -12.89 3.09
C TRP A 59 -4.26 -11.47 3.14
N GLY A 60 -3.60 -10.59 3.87
CA GLY A 60 -4.16 -9.28 4.20
C GLY A 60 -4.60 -8.43 3.01
N ASP A 61 -3.85 -8.42 1.91
CA ASP A 61 -4.22 -7.64 0.72
C ASP A 61 -5.52 -8.21 0.07
N ARG A 62 -5.64 -9.54 -0.01
CA ARG A 62 -6.84 -10.23 -0.51
C ARG A 62 -8.04 -10.11 0.43
N GLU A 63 -7.77 -9.98 1.72
CA GLU A 63 -8.78 -9.71 2.76
C GLU A 63 -9.16 -8.22 2.85
N LEU A 64 -8.66 -7.38 1.93
CA LEU A 64 -8.92 -5.95 1.85
C LEU A 64 -8.50 -5.18 3.12
N ARG A 65 -7.54 -5.71 3.89
CA ARG A 65 -6.96 -5.01 5.04
C ARG A 65 -6.04 -3.91 4.52
N SER A 66 -6.30 -2.65 4.91
CA SER A 66 -5.45 -1.53 4.49
C SER A 66 -4.04 -1.64 5.11
N PRO A 67 -2.95 -1.51 4.32
CA PRO A 67 -1.57 -1.64 4.78
C PRO A 67 -1.03 -0.38 5.48
N SER A 68 -1.64 0.79 5.27
CA SER A 68 -1.29 2.06 5.91
C SER A 68 -2.47 3.04 5.83
N ILE A 69 -2.32 4.21 6.45
CA ILE A 69 -3.27 5.32 6.29
C ILE A 69 -3.26 5.91 4.87
N TYR A 70 -2.17 5.72 4.12
CA TYR A 70 -1.97 6.29 2.79
C TYR A 70 -2.52 5.41 1.66
N PHE A 71 -2.97 4.19 1.95
CA PHE A 71 -3.58 3.30 0.97
C PHE A 71 -4.78 2.59 1.58
N SER A 72 -5.97 2.82 1.01
CA SER A 72 -7.21 2.16 1.41
C SER A 72 -7.58 1.10 0.39
N SER A 73 -7.43 -0.18 0.77
CA SER A 73 -7.72 -1.30 -0.13
C SER A 73 -9.17 -1.30 -0.63
N HIS A 74 -10.12 -0.96 0.25
CA HIS A 74 -11.54 -0.86 -0.10
C HIS A 74 -11.82 0.30 -1.07
N TYR A 75 -11.27 1.49 -0.81
CA TYR A 75 -11.44 2.65 -1.70
C TYR A 75 -10.78 2.43 -3.06
N TYR A 76 -9.62 1.78 -3.06
CA TYR A 76 -8.93 1.44 -4.28
C TYR A 76 -9.77 0.51 -5.15
N LEU A 77 -10.35 -0.56 -4.56
CA LEU A 77 -11.21 -1.48 -5.29
C LEU A 77 -12.53 -0.87 -5.76
N SER A 78 -13.10 0.10 -5.04
CA SER A 78 -14.36 0.72 -5.44
C SER A 78 -14.29 1.48 -6.77
N GLN A 79 -13.09 1.70 -7.31
CA GLN A 79 -12.87 2.33 -8.63
C GLN A 79 -12.97 1.34 -9.81
N PHE A 80 -13.25 0.07 -9.53
CA PHE A 80 -13.36 -1.01 -10.52
C PHE A 80 -14.75 -1.64 -10.48
N SER A 81 -15.15 -2.29 -11.57
CA SER A 81 -16.41 -3.04 -11.63
C SER A 81 -16.36 -4.27 -10.71
N GLU A 82 -17.52 -4.76 -10.28
CA GLU A 82 -17.62 -5.96 -9.42
C GLU A 82 -16.87 -7.18 -9.98
N LYS A 83 -16.91 -7.34 -11.32
CA LYS A 83 -16.19 -8.42 -12.01
C LYS A 83 -14.68 -8.30 -11.83
N GLU A 84 -14.14 -7.10 -11.97
CA GLU A 84 -12.71 -6.83 -11.80
C GLU A 84 -12.28 -6.95 -10.34
N GLN A 85 -13.11 -6.50 -9.39
CA GLN A 85 -12.81 -6.57 -7.96
C GLN A 85 -12.51 -8.01 -7.50
N SER A 86 -13.13 -9.02 -8.11
CA SER A 86 -12.91 -10.44 -7.75
C SER A 86 -11.51 -10.97 -8.03
N VAL A 87 -10.72 -10.29 -8.89
CA VAL A 87 -9.38 -10.75 -9.30
C VAL A 87 -8.27 -9.80 -8.89
N ILE A 88 -8.60 -8.57 -8.47
CA ILE A 88 -7.61 -7.56 -8.09
C ILE A 88 -7.08 -7.82 -6.68
N VAL A 89 -5.75 -7.82 -6.55
CA VAL A 89 -5.03 -7.79 -5.27
C VAL A 89 -4.58 -6.32 -5.05
N PRO A 90 -5.25 -5.55 -4.16
CA PRO A 90 -5.26 -4.09 -4.20
C PRO A 90 -3.90 -3.40 -4.21
N LEU A 91 -3.06 -3.60 -3.19
CA LEU A 91 -1.80 -2.87 -3.09
C LEU A 91 -0.82 -3.30 -4.19
N LEU A 92 -0.77 -4.60 -4.50
CA LEU A 92 0.10 -5.10 -5.55
C LEU A 92 -0.30 -4.55 -6.93
N HIS A 93 -1.59 -4.56 -7.24
CA HIS A 93 -2.12 -3.98 -8.46
C HIS A 93 -1.85 -2.46 -8.52
N PHE A 94 -2.02 -1.73 -7.41
CA PHE A 94 -1.68 -0.30 -7.36
C PHE A 94 -0.20 -0.03 -7.67
N LEU A 95 0.71 -0.84 -7.12
CA LEU A 95 2.15 -0.66 -7.32
C LEU A 95 2.60 -0.95 -8.75
N HIS A 96 1.96 -1.90 -9.44
CA HIS A 96 2.33 -2.30 -10.79
C HIS A 96 1.59 -1.54 -11.89
N GLU A 97 0.29 -1.30 -11.72
CA GLU A 97 -0.60 -0.87 -12.79
C GLU A 97 -1.41 0.37 -12.38
N GLY A 98 -2.04 0.32 -11.22
CA GLY A 98 -2.97 1.34 -10.76
C GLY A 98 -2.40 2.73 -10.61
N GLY A 99 -1.30 2.86 -9.88
CA GLY A 99 -0.64 4.15 -9.66
C GLY A 99 -0.15 4.79 -10.96
N PRO A 100 0.58 4.04 -11.83
CA PRO A 100 0.93 4.51 -13.17
C PRO A 100 -0.30 4.89 -14.02
N ALA A 101 -1.41 4.19 -13.88
CA ALA A 101 -2.67 4.47 -14.57
C ALA A 101 -3.51 5.60 -13.92
N GLY A 102 -2.98 6.29 -12.91
CA GLY A 102 -3.65 7.43 -12.28
C GLY A 102 -4.81 7.06 -11.35
N LYS A 103 -4.86 5.83 -10.83
CA LYS A 103 -5.87 5.41 -9.85
C LYS A 103 -5.56 5.96 -8.46
N ASP A 104 -6.60 6.37 -7.76
CA ASP A 104 -6.45 7.02 -6.46
C ASP A 104 -6.26 5.97 -5.34
N PRO A 105 -5.25 6.10 -4.49
CA PRO A 105 -4.96 5.13 -3.43
C PRO A 105 -5.86 5.30 -2.20
N ASN A 106 -6.39 6.51 -1.99
CA ASN A 106 -7.26 6.88 -0.88
C ASN A 106 -8.01 8.19 -1.21
N PRO A 107 -9.07 8.57 -0.47
CA PRO A 107 -9.86 9.78 -0.73
C PRO A 107 -9.13 11.13 -0.58
N LEU A 108 -7.93 11.15 0.00
CA LEU A 108 -7.13 12.37 0.24
C LEU A 108 -5.90 12.43 -0.67
N PHE A 109 -5.83 11.57 -1.68
CA PHE A 109 -4.79 11.62 -2.70
C PHE A 109 -5.41 11.43 -4.08
N HIS A 110 -5.63 12.55 -4.77
CA HIS A 110 -6.16 12.60 -6.13
C HIS A 110 -5.01 12.62 -7.12
N MET A 111 -4.83 11.51 -7.84
CA MET A 111 -3.66 11.26 -8.68
C MET A 111 -3.59 12.24 -9.85
N GLU A 112 -4.73 12.52 -10.49
CA GLU A 112 -4.84 13.49 -11.57
C GLU A 112 -4.47 14.90 -11.10
N TYR A 113 -5.05 15.35 -9.98
CA TYR A 113 -4.74 16.66 -9.40
C TYR A 113 -3.24 16.78 -9.06
N TYR A 114 -2.69 15.78 -8.37
CA TYR A 114 -1.30 15.77 -7.93
C TYR A 114 -0.32 15.85 -9.11
N LEU A 115 -0.54 15.05 -10.16
CA LEU A 115 0.30 15.04 -11.35
C LEU A 115 0.16 16.31 -12.20
N LYS A 116 -1.05 16.89 -12.27
CA LYS A 116 -1.26 18.18 -12.94
C LYS A 116 -0.57 19.32 -12.19
N ARG A 117 -0.58 19.29 -10.86
CA ARG A 117 0.03 20.33 -10.01
C ARG A 117 1.54 20.25 -9.98
N TYR A 118 2.10 19.03 -10.00
CA TYR A 118 3.54 18.76 -9.94
C TYR A 118 4.00 17.94 -11.16
N PRO A 119 4.04 18.53 -12.36
CA PRO A 119 4.32 17.80 -13.61
C PRO A 119 5.70 17.14 -13.63
N ASP A 120 6.67 17.66 -12.87
CA ASP A 120 7.99 17.03 -12.75
C ASP A 120 7.95 15.68 -12.05
N VAL A 121 6.96 15.41 -11.20
CA VAL A 121 6.78 14.09 -10.59
C VAL A 121 6.39 13.05 -11.64
N GLY A 122 5.53 13.41 -12.60
CA GLY A 122 5.15 12.52 -13.71
C GLY A 122 6.30 12.17 -14.66
N ARG A 123 7.40 12.95 -14.63
CA ARG A 123 8.63 12.65 -15.39
C ARG A 123 9.55 11.67 -14.67
N VAL A 124 9.40 11.55 -13.35
CA VAL A 124 10.08 10.51 -12.57
C VAL A 124 9.29 9.23 -12.80
N GLN A 125 9.92 8.19 -13.37
CA GLN A 125 9.30 6.87 -13.57
C GLN A 125 9.11 6.11 -12.24
N GLU A 126 8.52 6.77 -11.25
CA GLU A 126 8.21 6.25 -9.92
C GLU A 126 6.72 6.48 -9.64
N ASN A 127 6.10 5.57 -8.89
CA ASN A 127 4.71 5.72 -8.47
C ASN A 127 4.53 7.05 -7.70
N PRO A 128 3.56 7.92 -8.06
CA PRO A 128 3.50 9.28 -7.50
C PRO A 128 3.22 9.31 -5.99
N LEU A 129 2.45 8.37 -5.45
CA LEU A 129 2.24 8.24 -4.01
C LEU A 129 3.56 7.83 -3.31
N VAL A 130 4.32 6.92 -3.90
CA VAL A 130 5.64 6.52 -3.36
C VAL A 130 6.60 7.70 -3.36
N TYR A 131 6.62 8.49 -4.44
CA TYR A 131 7.39 9.74 -4.50
C TYR A 131 6.95 10.72 -3.40
N TYR A 132 5.64 10.90 -3.22
CA TYR A 132 5.09 11.79 -2.21
C TYR A 132 5.55 11.40 -0.81
N LEU A 133 5.46 10.12 -0.44
CA LEU A 133 5.90 9.62 0.87
C LEU A 133 7.41 9.79 1.11
N LYS A 134 8.22 9.70 0.06
CA LYS A 134 9.67 9.90 0.14
C LYS A 134 10.06 11.38 0.25
N TYR A 135 9.43 12.24 -0.56
CA TYR A 135 9.90 13.59 -0.82
C TYR A 135 8.80 14.66 -0.77
N GLY A 136 7.61 14.35 -1.30
CA GLY A 136 6.57 15.35 -1.56
C GLY A 136 6.03 16.04 -0.33
N TRP A 137 5.74 15.29 0.74
CA TRP A 137 5.24 15.89 1.99
C TRP A 137 6.23 16.89 2.60
N LYS A 138 7.54 16.63 2.50
CA LYS A 138 8.59 17.55 2.98
C LYS A 138 8.70 18.82 2.14
N LYS A 139 8.26 18.75 0.88
CA LYS A 139 8.20 19.88 -0.05
C LYS A 139 6.88 20.66 0.08
N GLY A 140 5.99 20.29 1.00
CA GLY A 140 4.67 20.90 1.13
C GLY A 140 3.77 20.64 -0.07
N GLN A 141 3.95 19.52 -0.77
CA GLN A 141 3.10 19.19 -1.92
C GLN A 141 1.69 18.80 -1.46
N LEU A 142 0.67 19.28 -2.16
CA LEU A 142 -0.73 19.03 -1.86
C LEU A 142 -1.22 17.83 -2.67
N THR A 143 -1.96 16.93 -2.04
CA THR A 143 -2.37 15.66 -2.67
C THR A 143 -3.82 15.68 -3.16
N CYS A 144 -4.62 16.66 -2.75
CA CYS A 144 -5.98 16.86 -3.22
C CYS A 144 -6.38 18.35 -3.09
N PRO A 145 -7.38 18.82 -3.85
CA PRO A 145 -7.87 20.21 -3.78
C PRO A 145 -8.37 20.63 -2.39
N GLU A 146 -8.92 19.69 -1.62
CA GLU A 146 -9.46 19.95 -0.28
C GLU A 146 -8.38 20.47 0.68
N MET A 147 -7.12 20.06 0.48
CA MET A 147 -6.00 20.58 1.25
C MET A 147 -5.70 22.06 0.95
N GLU A 148 -5.97 22.55 -0.26
CA GLU A 148 -5.83 23.98 -0.59
C GLU A 148 -6.79 24.82 0.27
N TYR A 149 -8.04 24.38 0.37
CA TYR A 149 -9.05 25.02 1.19
C TYR A 149 -8.69 24.99 2.68
N LEU A 150 -8.29 23.82 3.20
CA LEU A 150 -7.94 23.67 4.62
C LEU A 150 -6.72 24.49 5.04
N LEU A 151 -5.79 24.73 4.11
CA LEU A 151 -4.58 25.51 4.35
C LEU A 151 -4.75 27.00 3.99
N GLY A 152 -5.93 27.42 3.52
CA GLY A 152 -6.20 28.80 3.13
C GLY A 152 -5.37 29.28 1.92
N ILE A 153 -4.93 28.35 1.07
CA ILE A 153 -4.13 28.64 -0.12
C ILE A 153 -5.12 28.87 -1.27
N HIS A 154 -5.53 30.12 -1.47
CA HIS A 154 -6.35 30.54 -2.60
C HIS A 154 -5.47 31.27 -3.63
N PHE A 155 -5.51 30.84 -4.89
CA PHE A 155 -4.84 31.50 -6.02
C PHE A 155 -5.83 32.31 -6.85
#